data_AF-A0A9D6K9X3-F1
#
_entry.id   AF-A0A9D6K9X3-F1
#
_cell.length_a   1.000
_cell.length_b   1.000
_cell.length_c   1.000
_cell.angle_alpha   90.00
_cell.angle_beta   90.00
_cell.angle_gamma   90.00
#
_symmetry.space_group_name_H-M   'P 1'
#
loop_
_entity.id
_entity.type
_entity.pdbx_description
1 polymer ?
#
loop_
_entity_poly.entity_id
_entity_poly.type
_entity_poly.pdbx_seq_one_letter_code
_entity_poly.pdbx_strand_id
1 'polypeptide(L)'
;MLAIHRFFNSHIKIFLLILSFGLFSCAPALKADLKPDKPTPRAEFTYSGEVSIAAVGDIIPHGYVKKSASIHNETAGDGSLNNNGYDFIFQKIKNYLNADIAIANFESPIAPNSGNDGMSFVFNAPAAMAAATKGAGINVFNIANNHIYDQGYKGLLETIDHLKQRSINHVGLYENDIPLPFIIEKNNIKVGIIGLTTLLNIFPEDAKDSLYVRKFDPDRDINIISEAKACRGRRRYYNRLPSACAAASKPCC
;
A
#
# COMPACT_ATOMS: atom_id res chain seq x y z
N MET A 1 -5.16 -79.37 -41.04
CA MET A 1 -3.92 -80.14 -40.82
C MET A 1 -2.96 -79.20 -40.09
N LEU A 2 -2.70 -79.49 -38.80
CA LEU A 2 -1.78 -78.94 -37.76
C LEU A 2 -1.02 -77.60 -37.98
N ALA A 3 -0.80 -76.72 -36.99
CA ALA A 3 -0.43 -76.89 -35.57
C ALA A 3 -0.94 -75.68 -34.71
N ILE A 4 -1.49 -75.83 -33.49
CA ILE A 4 -0.90 -76.10 -32.15
C ILE A 4 0.25 -75.16 -31.73
N HIS A 5 -0.05 -74.24 -30.80
CA HIS A 5 0.84 -73.80 -29.70
C HIS A 5 -0.04 -73.22 -28.57
N ARG A 6 -0.21 -73.96 -27.46
CA ARG A 6 0.43 -73.79 -26.12
C ARG A 6 -0.17 -72.63 -25.28
N PHE A 7 -0.95 -72.95 -24.23
CA PHE A 7 -0.59 -72.98 -22.78
C PHE A 7 -0.54 -71.57 -22.15
N PHE A 8 -1.04 -71.25 -20.94
CA PHE A 8 -1.27 -72.02 -19.71
C PHE A 8 -2.23 -71.24 -18.78
N ASN A 9 -3.02 -71.99 -18.01
CA ASN A 9 -3.56 -71.76 -16.65
C ASN A 9 -4.35 -70.49 -16.29
N SER A 10 -5.66 -70.73 -16.21
CA SER A 10 -6.65 -70.04 -15.39
C SER A 10 -6.38 -70.26 -13.89
N HIS A 11 -5.94 -69.23 -13.18
CA HIS A 11 -6.13 -69.14 -11.72
C HIS A 11 -7.03 -67.95 -11.43
N ILE A 12 -8.29 -68.27 -11.13
CA ILE A 12 -9.27 -67.39 -10.53
C ILE A 12 -8.68 -66.92 -9.18
N LYS A 13 -8.28 -65.65 -9.10
CA LYS A 13 -7.93 -64.99 -7.85
C LYS A 13 -9.19 -64.34 -7.29
N ILE A 14 -9.83 -65.01 -6.34
CA ILE A 14 -10.84 -64.43 -5.46
C ILE A 14 -10.10 -63.39 -4.59
N PHE A 15 -10.29 -62.11 -4.89
CA PHE A 15 -9.85 -61.03 -4.01
C PHE A 15 -10.91 -60.84 -2.92
N LEU A 16 -10.62 -61.36 -1.72
CA LEU A 16 -11.32 -60.98 -0.49
C LEU A 16 -11.02 -59.49 -0.22
N LEU A 17 -12.06 -58.66 -0.32
CA LEU A 17 -12.04 -57.28 0.15
C LEU A 17 -12.15 -57.31 1.69
N ILE A 18 -11.02 -57.42 2.38
CA ILE A 18 -10.96 -57.16 3.82
C ILE A 18 -11.04 -55.64 3.99
N LEU A 19 -12.22 -55.15 4.36
CA LEU A 19 -12.44 -53.78 4.81
C LEU A 19 -11.77 -53.63 6.18
N SER A 20 -10.46 -53.39 6.18
CA SER A 20 -9.75 -52.97 7.38
C SER A 20 -10.26 -51.57 7.74
N PHE A 21 -11.14 -51.50 8.73
CA PHE A 21 -11.34 -50.30 9.53
C PHE A 21 -10.01 -49.98 10.20
N GLY A 22 -9.16 -49.23 9.49
CA GLY A 22 -8.06 -48.52 10.09
C GLY A 22 -8.67 -47.59 11.12
N LEU A 23 -8.44 -47.91 12.40
CA LEU A 23 -8.57 -46.97 13.49
C LEU A 23 -7.70 -45.76 13.13
N PHE A 24 -8.32 -44.74 12.53
CA PHE A 24 -7.80 -43.38 12.59
C PHE A 24 -7.84 -43.01 14.06
N SER A 25 -6.73 -43.31 14.76
CA SER A 25 -6.40 -42.61 15.97
C SER A 25 -6.37 -41.14 15.57
N CYS A 26 -7.40 -40.43 16.00
CA CYS A 26 -7.42 -38.99 16.01
C CYS A 26 -6.26 -38.60 16.93
N ALA A 27 -5.07 -38.41 16.35
CA ALA A 27 -4.05 -37.64 17.01
C ALA A 27 -4.73 -36.29 17.26
N PRO A 28 -4.92 -35.86 18.53
CA PRO A 28 -5.39 -34.51 18.77
C PRO A 28 -4.40 -33.62 18.03
N ALA A 29 -4.91 -32.79 17.11
CA ALA A 29 -4.15 -31.66 16.63
C ALA A 29 -3.53 -31.04 17.89
N LEU A 30 -2.20 -31.04 17.97
CA LEU A 30 -1.49 -30.24 18.96
C LEU A 30 -1.96 -28.82 18.70
N LYS A 31 -3.01 -28.40 19.41
CA LYS A 31 -3.18 -27.02 19.79
C LYS A 31 -1.89 -26.72 20.52
N ALA A 32 -0.92 -26.17 19.79
CA ALA A 32 0.05 -25.33 20.44
C ALA A 32 -0.80 -24.31 21.19
N ASP A 33 -0.94 -24.52 22.50
CA ASP A 33 -1.41 -23.50 23.41
C ASP A 33 -0.38 -22.37 23.30
N LEU A 34 -0.57 -21.52 22.28
CA LEU A 34 0.03 -20.21 22.22
C LEU A 34 -0.64 -19.42 23.34
N LYS A 35 -0.25 -19.71 24.58
CA LYS A 35 -0.37 -18.73 25.64
C LYS A 35 0.45 -17.55 25.13
N PRO A 36 -0.14 -16.36 24.92
CA PRO A 36 0.67 -15.19 24.63
C PRO A 36 1.72 -15.12 25.73
N ASP A 37 3.00 -15.12 25.34
CA ASP A 37 4.08 -14.94 26.30
C ASP A 37 3.73 -13.74 27.18
N LYS A 38 3.96 -13.86 28.49
CA LYS A 38 3.80 -12.72 29.40
C LYS A 38 4.56 -11.55 28.77
N PRO A 39 3.91 -10.40 28.51
CA PRO A 39 4.58 -9.29 27.87
C PRO A 39 5.82 -8.98 28.70
N THR A 40 6.99 -9.14 28.09
CA THR A 40 8.26 -8.79 28.73
C THR A 40 8.13 -7.34 29.15
N PRO A 41 8.49 -6.97 30.39
CA PRO A 41 8.38 -5.59 30.84
C PRO A 41 9.02 -4.67 29.81
N ARG A 42 8.18 -3.87 29.14
CA ARG A 42 8.64 -2.90 28.16
C ARG A 42 9.50 -1.92 28.95
N ALA A 43 10.78 -1.79 28.60
CA ALA A 43 11.64 -0.77 29.19
C ALA A 43 10.87 0.55 29.22
N GLU A 44 10.79 1.20 30.38
CA GLU A 44 10.15 2.51 30.51
C GLU A 44 11.00 3.51 29.73
N PHE A 45 10.52 3.86 28.54
CA PHE A 45 11.12 4.92 27.75
C PHE A 45 10.49 6.23 28.20
N THR A 46 11.30 7.13 28.75
CA THR A 46 10.95 8.54 28.90
C THR A 46 11.04 9.20 27.52
N TYR A 47 9.97 9.11 26.74
CA TYR A 47 9.85 9.93 25.53
C TYR A 47 9.65 11.37 25.98
N SER A 48 10.62 12.24 25.69
CA SER A 48 10.42 13.68 25.74
C SER A 48 10.07 14.13 24.32
N GLY A 49 8.82 14.54 24.11
CA GLY A 49 8.34 15.01 22.81
C GLY A 49 6.89 14.58 22.53
N GLU A 50 6.20 15.39 21.73
CA GLU A 50 4.88 15.09 21.19
C GLU A 50 4.98 15.12 19.66
N VAL A 51 4.22 14.27 18.97
CA VAL A 51 4.03 14.36 17.51
C VAL A 51 2.54 14.40 17.24
N SER A 52 2.10 15.45 16.57
CA SER A 52 0.73 15.60 16.11
C SER A 52 0.54 14.96 14.74
N ILE A 53 -0.52 14.17 14.58
CA ILE A 53 -0.88 13.53 13.31
C ILE A 53 -2.31 13.95 12.93
N ALA A 54 -2.46 14.57 11.77
CA ALA A 54 -3.75 14.80 11.13
C ALA A 54 -3.92 13.80 9.98
N ALA A 55 -5.09 13.16 9.89
CA ALA A 55 -5.39 12.20 8.83
C ALA A 55 -6.67 12.59 8.10
N VAL A 56 -6.59 12.63 6.77
CA VAL A 56 -7.72 12.89 5.87
C VAL A 56 -7.95 11.64 5.04
N GLY A 57 -9.22 11.34 4.78
CA GLY A 57 -9.61 10.30 3.81
C GLY A 57 -9.32 10.73 2.37
N ASP A 58 -10.20 10.33 1.47
CA ASP A 58 -9.93 10.40 0.03
C ASP A 58 -10.00 11.84 -0.49
N ILE A 59 -8.94 12.24 -1.18
CA ILE A 59 -8.90 13.45 -2.00
C ILE A 59 -9.14 13.04 -3.44
N ILE A 60 -10.40 13.17 -3.85
CA ILE A 60 -10.86 12.82 -5.20
C ILE A 60 -11.31 14.10 -5.92
N PRO A 61 -10.55 14.62 -6.90
CA PRO A 61 -10.99 15.71 -7.77
C PRO A 61 -12.02 15.22 -8.79
N HIS A 62 -13.15 14.68 -8.33
CA HIS A 62 -14.26 14.34 -9.23
C HIS A 62 -14.86 15.61 -9.83
N GLY A 63 -15.70 15.45 -10.86
CA GLY A 63 -16.19 16.57 -11.69
C GLY A 63 -16.77 17.75 -10.90
N TYR A 64 -17.56 17.51 -9.85
CA TYR A 64 -18.08 18.58 -8.99
C TYR A 64 -17.00 19.34 -8.19
N VAL A 65 -15.96 18.66 -7.71
CA VAL A 65 -14.83 19.32 -7.03
C VAL A 65 -14.06 20.20 -8.02
N LYS A 66 -13.76 19.67 -9.22
CA LYS A 66 -13.13 20.46 -10.28
C LYS A 66 -13.98 21.65 -10.68
N LYS A 67 -15.30 21.47 -10.83
CA LYS A 67 -16.25 22.53 -11.17
C LYS A 67 -16.31 23.61 -10.08
N SER A 68 -16.34 23.21 -8.80
CA SER A 68 -16.33 24.15 -7.67
C SER A 68 -15.07 25.02 -7.68
N ALA A 69 -13.89 24.40 -7.88
CA ALA A 69 -12.63 25.12 -8.01
C ALA A 69 -12.65 26.09 -9.22
N SER A 70 -13.11 25.64 -10.39
CA SER A 70 -13.22 26.50 -11.59
C SER A 70 -14.12 27.71 -11.38
N ILE A 71 -15.34 27.49 -10.85
CA ILE A 71 -16.28 28.58 -10.55
C ILE A 71 -15.65 29.57 -9.59
N HIS A 72 -15.03 29.08 -8.50
CA HIS A 72 -14.37 29.98 -7.56
C HIS A 72 -13.25 30.77 -8.22
N ASN A 73 -12.40 30.11 -9.02
CA ASN A 73 -11.31 30.74 -9.76
C ASN A 73 -11.79 31.86 -10.70
N GLU A 74 -12.91 31.64 -11.40
CA GLU A 74 -13.53 32.64 -12.28
C GLU A 74 -14.13 33.82 -11.49
N THR A 75 -14.82 33.54 -10.38
CA THR A 75 -15.54 34.56 -9.61
C THR A 75 -14.67 35.37 -8.64
N ALA A 76 -13.53 34.85 -8.21
CA ALA A 76 -12.64 35.53 -7.27
C ALA A 76 -12.07 36.84 -7.86
N GLY A 77 -11.96 36.92 -9.20
CA GLY A 77 -11.70 38.16 -9.94
C GLY A 77 -10.35 38.85 -9.65
N ASP A 78 -9.49 38.23 -8.84
CA ASP A 78 -8.27 38.86 -8.31
C ASP A 78 -6.98 38.40 -9.00
N GLY A 79 -7.07 37.43 -9.94
CA GLY A 79 -5.90 36.86 -10.61
C GLY A 79 -4.92 36.19 -9.65
N SER A 80 -5.35 35.83 -8.44
CA SER A 80 -4.48 35.23 -7.43
C SER A 80 -3.99 33.86 -7.88
N LEU A 81 -2.74 33.55 -7.49
CA LEU A 81 -2.12 32.23 -7.61
C LEU A 81 -2.78 31.22 -6.65
N ASN A 82 -4.11 31.10 -6.66
CA ASN A 82 -4.93 30.28 -5.74
C ASN A 82 -5.02 28.80 -6.15
N ASN A 83 -3.99 28.33 -6.87
CA ASN A 83 -3.95 27.00 -7.47
C ASN A 83 -5.22 26.68 -8.28
N ASN A 84 -5.61 27.55 -9.22
CA ASN A 84 -6.80 27.37 -10.07
C ASN A 84 -8.10 27.16 -9.27
N GLY A 85 -8.22 27.86 -8.14
CA GLY A 85 -9.36 27.78 -7.22
C GLY A 85 -9.33 26.56 -6.29
N TYR A 86 -8.32 25.70 -6.33
CA TYR A 86 -8.26 24.54 -5.44
C TYR A 86 -7.95 24.91 -3.98
N ASP A 87 -7.30 26.05 -3.73
CA ASP A 87 -7.06 26.52 -2.34
C ASP A 87 -8.37 26.74 -1.57
N PHE A 88 -9.40 27.22 -2.27
CA PHE A 88 -10.73 27.44 -1.73
C PHE A 88 -11.37 26.15 -1.20
N ILE A 89 -11.07 25.00 -1.81
CA ILE A 89 -11.59 23.70 -1.37
C ILE A 89 -11.10 23.36 0.04
N PHE A 90 -9.86 23.74 0.38
CA PHE A 90 -9.23 23.39 1.65
C PHE A 90 -9.28 24.51 2.70
N GLN A 91 -9.68 25.73 2.33
CA GLN A 91 -9.57 26.93 3.18
C GLN A 91 -10.19 26.75 4.58
N LYS A 92 -11.34 26.07 4.68
CA LYS A 92 -12.08 25.92 5.93
C LYS A 92 -11.50 24.83 6.84
N ILE A 93 -10.68 23.95 6.28
CA ILE A 93 -10.11 22.82 7.02
C ILE A 93 -8.63 22.98 7.32
N LYS A 94 -7.97 23.98 6.74
CA LYS A 94 -6.52 24.24 6.89
C LYS A 94 -6.03 24.25 8.35
N ASN A 95 -6.79 24.83 9.26
CA ASN A 95 -6.43 24.87 10.69
C ASN A 95 -6.43 23.48 11.36
N TYR A 96 -7.24 22.54 10.88
CA TYR A 96 -7.27 21.16 11.38
C TYR A 96 -6.17 20.29 10.77
N LEU A 97 -5.55 20.74 9.67
CA LEU A 97 -4.44 20.07 8.99
C LEU A 97 -3.07 20.56 9.46
N ASN A 98 -3.04 21.51 10.39
CA ASN A 98 -1.81 22.02 10.98
C ASN A 98 -1.25 21.02 12.01
N ALA A 99 -0.52 20.01 11.51
CA ALA A 99 0.11 18.95 12.30
C ALA A 99 1.54 18.70 11.81
N ASP A 100 2.36 18.05 12.65
CA ASP A 100 3.73 17.64 12.28
C ASP A 100 3.72 16.70 11.07
N ILE A 101 2.72 15.82 11.05
CA ILE A 101 2.43 14.87 9.98
C ILE A 101 0.95 15.04 9.61
N ALA A 102 0.67 15.54 8.42
CA ALA A 102 -0.66 15.59 7.87
C ALA A 102 -0.70 14.66 6.66
N ILE A 103 -1.42 13.54 6.81
CA ILE A 103 -1.54 12.48 5.82
C ILE A 103 -2.91 12.49 5.15
N ALA A 104 -2.96 12.28 3.84
CA ALA A 104 -4.21 12.08 3.11
C ALA A 104 -4.13 10.88 2.16
N ASN A 105 -5.26 10.21 1.91
CA ASN A 105 -5.35 9.30 0.78
C ASN A 105 -5.58 10.12 -0.50
N PHE A 106 -4.60 10.16 -1.40
CA PHE A 106 -4.71 10.91 -2.65
C PHE A 106 -5.21 9.96 -3.75
N GLU A 107 -6.53 9.87 -3.88
CA GLU A 107 -7.23 8.88 -4.70
C GLU A 107 -7.48 9.37 -6.13
N SER A 108 -6.39 9.76 -6.77
CA SER A 108 -6.35 10.09 -8.19
C SER A 108 -4.90 10.15 -8.65
N PRO A 109 -4.56 9.70 -9.87
CA PRO A 109 -3.29 10.04 -10.47
C PRO A 109 -3.24 11.55 -10.76
N ILE A 110 -2.03 12.11 -10.82
CA ILE A 110 -1.74 13.48 -11.25
C ILE A 110 -1.00 13.35 -12.59
N ALA A 111 -1.74 13.37 -13.69
CA ALA A 111 -1.18 13.08 -15.02
C ALA A 111 -1.71 14.06 -16.08
N PRO A 112 -1.40 15.37 -15.98
CA PRO A 112 -1.88 16.36 -16.94
C PRO A 112 -1.31 16.19 -18.36
N ASN A 113 -0.15 15.55 -18.52
CA ASN A 113 0.48 15.39 -19.84
C ASN A 113 0.27 13.98 -20.44
N SER A 114 0.22 12.94 -19.61
CA SER A 114 0.09 11.55 -20.07
C SER A 114 -1.32 10.98 -19.94
N GLY A 115 -2.20 11.62 -19.15
CA GLY A 115 -3.57 11.19 -18.89
C GLY A 115 -4.61 11.90 -19.76
N ASN A 116 -5.85 11.40 -19.72
CA ASN A 116 -7.01 11.99 -20.35
C ASN A 116 -8.08 12.32 -19.31
N ASP A 117 -8.65 13.51 -19.41
CA ASP A 117 -9.83 13.91 -18.63
C ASP A 117 -11.14 13.45 -19.32
N GLY A 118 -12.23 13.35 -18.55
CA GLY A 118 -13.59 13.31 -19.10
C GLY A 118 -14.27 11.94 -19.12
N MET A 119 -13.65 10.88 -18.59
CA MET A 119 -14.30 9.58 -18.40
C MET A 119 -14.86 9.44 -16.98
N SER A 120 -16.13 9.02 -16.86
CA SER A 120 -16.75 8.79 -15.55
C SER A 120 -16.04 7.67 -14.81
N PHE A 121 -15.73 7.89 -13.53
CA PHE A 121 -15.00 6.95 -12.66
C PHE A 121 -13.57 6.62 -13.10
N VAL A 122 -13.01 7.39 -14.03
CA VAL A 122 -11.59 7.37 -14.38
C VAL A 122 -11.02 8.74 -14.04
N PHE A 123 -10.25 8.81 -12.96
CA PHE A 123 -9.80 10.05 -12.36
C PHE A 123 -8.46 10.52 -12.92
N ASN A 124 -8.31 11.84 -12.95
CA ASN A 124 -7.05 12.53 -13.20
C ASN A 124 -7.10 13.85 -12.43
N ALA A 125 -6.10 14.10 -11.60
CA ALA A 125 -6.00 15.30 -10.80
C ALA A 125 -5.15 16.34 -11.54
N PRO A 126 -5.58 17.60 -11.60
CA PRO A 126 -4.68 18.65 -12.07
C PRO A 126 -3.54 18.84 -11.07
N ALA A 127 -2.36 19.18 -11.58
CA ALA A 127 -1.19 19.42 -10.74
C ALA A 127 -1.39 20.58 -9.73
N ALA A 128 -2.34 21.47 -9.99
CA ALA A 128 -2.78 22.52 -9.07
C ALA A 128 -3.43 21.95 -7.79
N MET A 129 -4.12 20.82 -7.84
CA MET A 129 -4.69 20.20 -6.64
C MET A 129 -3.61 19.69 -5.68
N ALA A 130 -2.52 19.13 -6.20
CA ALA A 130 -1.38 18.72 -5.38
C ALA A 130 -0.68 19.93 -4.71
N ALA A 131 -0.67 21.09 -5.37
CA ALA A 131 -0.16 22.33 -4.79
C ALA A 131 -1.08 22.87 -3.68
N ALA A 132 -2.40 22.88 -3.92
CA ALA A 132 -3.38 23.35 -2.95
C ALA A 132 -3.42 22.52 -1.67
N THR A 133 -3.37 21.20 -1.81
CA THR A 133 -3.30 20.26 -0.68
C THR A 133 -2.04 20.46 0.17
N LYS A 134 -0.87 20.68 -0.47
CA LYS A 134 0.34 21.08 0.23
C LYS A 134 0.17 22.43 0.95
N GLY A 135 -0.43 23.42 0.27
CA GLY A 135 -0.73 24.73 0.85
C GLY A 135 -1.73 24.68 2.02
N ALA A 136 -2.53 23.62 2.10
CA ALA A 136 -3.44 23.35 3.20
C ALA A 136 -2.77 22.68 4.41
N GLY A 137 -1.51 22.24 4.28
CA GLY A 137 -0.72 21.64 5.37
C GLY A 137 -0.44 20.14 5.19
N ILE A 138 -1.04 19.48 4.19
CA ILE A 138 -0.81 18.05 3.93
C ILE A 138 0.62 17.84 3.41
N ASN A 139 1.34 16.89 4.01
CA ASN A 139 2.76 16.67 3.73
C ASN A 139 3.14 15.20 3.46
N VAL A 140 2.18 14.28 3.59
CA VAL A 140 2.30 12.87 3.19
C VAL A 140 1.05 12.45 2.43
N PHE A 141 1.20 11.79 1.28
CA PHE A 141 0.10 11.11 0.60
C PHE A 141 0.23 9.60 0.67
N ASN A 142 -0.87 8.92 0.96
CA ASN A 142 -1.04 7.54 0.51
C ASN A 142 -1.53 7.56 -0.94
N ILE A 143 -0.76 6.95 -1.83
CA ILE A 143 -1.13 6.76 -3.24
C ILE A 143 -1.50 5.30 -3.55
N ALA A 144 -1.40 4.40 -2.57
CA ALA A 144 -1.95 3.06 -2.71
C ALA A 144 -3.47 3.10 -2.54
N ASN A 145 -4.17 3.20 -3.66
CA ASN A 145 -5.62 3.12 -3.75
C ASN A 145 -6.02 2.52 -5.10
N ASN A 146 -7.31 2.25 -5.28
CA ASN A 146 -7.83 1.58 -6.46
C ASN A 146 -7.78 2.44 -7.74
N HIS A 147 -7.68 3.76 -7.62
CA HIS A 147 -7.68 4.72 -8.74
C HIS A 147 -6.28 5.11 -9.24
N ILE A 148 -5.21 4.70 -8.56
CA ILE A 148 -3.83 5.09 -8.92
C ILE A 148 -3.42 4.76 -10.36
N TYR A 149 -4.06 3.76 -10.97
CA TYR A 149 -3.79 3.32 -12.35
C TYR A 149 -4.85 3.78 -13.36
N ASP A 150 -5.74 4.71 -13.01
CA ASP A 150 -6.76 5.20 -13.93
C ASP A 150 -6.18 5.83 -15.21
N GLN A 151 -4.97 6.37 -15.12
CA GLN A 151 -4.20 6.92 -16.25
C GLN A 151 -3.06 5.98 -16.70
N GLY A 152 -3.19 4.69 -16.36
CA GLY A 152 -2.20 3.65 -16.64
C GLY A 152 -0.89 3.85 -15.88
N TYR A 153 0.11 3.04 -16.26
CA TYR A 153 1.43 3.08 -15.63
C TYR A 153 2.16 4.42 -15.85
N LYS A 154 2.01 5.02 -17.04
CA LYS A 154 2.57 6.35 -17.34
C LYS A 154 1.99 7.43 -16.43
N GLY A 155 0.69 7.38 -16.16
CA GLY A 155 0.06 8.30 -15.22
C GLY A 155 0.57 8.15 -13.78
N LEU A 156 0.84 6.92 -13.33
CA LEU A 156 1.52 6.69 -12.04
C LEU A 156 2.92 7.34 -12.03
N LEU A 157 3.72 7.12 -13.08
CA LEU A 157 5.06 7.72 -13.17
C LEU A 157 5.02 9.25 -13.13
N GLU A 158 4.12 9.86 -13.91
CA GLU A 158 3.93 11.31 -13.90
C GLU A 158 3.44 11.83 -12.54
N THR A 159 2.59 11.06 -11.86
CA THR A 159 2.15 11.38 -10.49
C THR A 159 3.35 11.47 -9.56
N ILE A 160 4.24 10.48 -9.59
CA ILE A 160 5.45 10.44 -8.75
C ILE A 160 6.34 11.66 -9.06
N ASP A 161 6.52 12.00 -10.34
CA ASP A 161 7.33 13.14 -10.74
C ASP A 161 6.75 14.46 -10.23
N HIS A 162 5.43 14.63 -10.30
CA HIS A 162 4.77 15.82 -9.76
C HIS A 162 4.85 15.93 -8.23
N LEU A 163 4.80 14.81 -7.50
CA LEU A 163 5.00 14.80 -6.05
C LEU A 163 6.44 15.14 -5.68
N LYS A 164 7.43 14.57 -6.40
CA LYS A 164 8.86 14.88 -6.24
C LYS A 164 9.17 16.35 -6.49
N GLN A 165 8.68 16.90 -7.61
CA GLN A 165 8.85 18.33 -7.97
C GLN A 165 8.31 19.27 -6.88
N ARG A 166 7.27 18.86 -6.16
CA ARG A 166 6.64 19.64 -5.08
C ARG A 166 7.17 19.29 -3.70
N SER A 167 8.13 18.37 -3.58
CA SER A 167 8.64 17.87 -2.30
C SER A 167 7.50 17.40 -1.36
N ILE A 168 6.52 16.68 -1.92
CA ILE A 168 5.45 16.03 -1.16
C ILE A 168 5.87 14.57 -0.96
N ASN A 169 5.89 14.11 0.29
CA ASN A 169 6.21 12.72 0.58
C ASN A 169 5.03 11.82 0.19
N HIS A 170 5.32 10.58 -0.19
CA HIS A 170 4.27 9.60 -0.46
C HIS A 170 4.61 8.21 0.09
N VAL A 171 3.57 7.42 0.32
CA VAL A 171 3.61 5.99 0.65
C VAL A 171 2.69 5.22 -0.29
N GLY A 172 2.88 3.90 -0.36
CA GLY A 172 2.03 3.04 -1.18
C GLY A 172 2.61 2.65 -2.54
N LEU A 173 3.90 2.91 -2.76
CA LEU A 173 4.64 2.51 -3.95
C LEU A 173 5.90 1.77 -3.53
N TYR A 174 6.15 0.62 -4.15
CA TYR A 174 7.23 -0.28 -3.75
C TYR A 174 8.00 -0.81 -4.97
N GLU A 175 9.30 -1.04 -4.80
CA GLU A 175 10.15 -1.69 -5.81
C GLU A 175 10.03 -3.22 -5.79
N ASN A 176 9.47 -3.78 -4.72
CA ASN A 176 9.31 -5.22 -4.49
C ASN A 176 8.09 -5.50 -3.60
N ASP A 177 7.87 -6.78 -3.26
CA ASP A 177 6.72 -7.20 -2.46
C ASP A 177 6.84 -6.89 -0.96
N ILE A 178 7.92 -6.25 -0.54
CA ILE A 178 8.16 -5.90 0.86
C ILE A 178 7.79 -4.42 1.04
N PRO A 179 6.72 -4.09 1.77
CA PRO A 179 6.22 -2.74 1.92
C PRO A 179 7.00 -2.04 3.03
N LEU A 180 8.23 -1.63 2.70
CA LEU A 180 9.10 -0.94 3.65
C LEU A 180 8.44 0.37 4.10
N PRO A 181 8.40 0.66 5.42
CA PRO A 181 7.76 1.88 5.91
C PRO A 181 8.57 3.12 5.53
N PHE A 182 7.85 4.17 5.13
CA PHE A 182 8.40 5.51 5.11
C PHE A 182 8.56 6.02 6.54
N ILE A 183 9.77 6.42 6.92
CA ILE A 183 10.06 6.91 8.27
C ILE A 183 10.19 8.43 8.27
N ILE A 184 9.40 9.09 9.10
CA ILE A 184 9.54 10.51 9.41
C ILE A 184 9.90 10.68 10.88
N GLU A 185 10.85 11.57 11.17
CA GLU A 185 11.30 11.86 12.54
C GLU A 185 10.92 13.30 12.92
N LYS A 186 10.20 13.44 14.03
CA LYS A 186 9.71 14.70 14.59
C LYS A 186 9.88 14.66 16.09
N ASN A 187 10.47 15.69 16.70
CA ASN A 187 10.68 15.76 18.15
C ASN A 187 11.31 14.48 18.74
N ASN A 188 12.33 13.94 18.05
CA ASN A 188 13.03 12.68 18.38
C ASN A 188 12.14 11.42 18.39
N ILE A 189 10.91 11.51 17.88
CA ILE A 189 9.99 10.40 17.70
C ILE A 189 9.99 10.02 16.22
N LYS A 190 10.26 8.74 15.95
CA LYS A 190 10.19 8.16 14.60
C LYS A 190 8.81 7.55 14.38
N VAL A 191 8.14 8.01 13.33
CA VAL A 191 6.85 7.48 12.88
C VAL A 191 7.08 6.74 11.57
N GLY A 192 6.66 5.47 11.52
CA GLY A 192 6.68 4.65 10.30
C GLY A 192 5.30 4.59 9.67
N ILE A 193 5.25 4.87 8.36
CA ILE A 193 4.01 4.94 7.58
C ILE A 193 4.11 3.94 6.43
N ILE A 194 3.10 3.07 6.32
CA ILE A 194 2.97 2.09 5.23
C ILE A 194 1.65 2.38 4.52
N GLY A 195 1.70 2.54 3.20
CA GLY A 195 0.52 2.71 2.35
C GLY A 195 0.16 1.40 1.67
N LEU A 196 -1.08 0.95 1.77
CA LEU A 196 -1.55 -0.29 1.13
C LEU A 196 -2.97 -0.06 0.63
N THR A 197 -3.36 -0.80 -0.40
CA THR A 197 -4.75 -0.82 -0.89
C THR A 197 -5.34 -2.20 -0.72
N THR A 198 -6.65 -2.32 -0.52
CA THR A 198 -7.34 -3.62 -0.60
C THR A 198 -7.68 -3.99 -2.04
N LEU A 199 -7.75 -3.00 -2.94
CA LEU A 199 -8.27 -3.16 -4.29
C LEU A 199 -7.49 -2.35 -5.32
N LEU A 200 -7.44 -2.86 -6.55
CA LEU A 200 -6.98 -2.13 -7.73
C LEU A 200 -8.04 -2.29 -8.82
N ASN A 201 -8.49 -1.18 -9.42
CA ASN A 201 -9.45 -1.23 -10.52
C ASN A 201 -8.82 -1.86 -11.77
N ILE A 202 -7.56 -1.51 -12.01
CA ILE A 202 -6.76 -1.95 -13.16
C ILE A 202 -5.36 -2.32 -12.64
N PHE A 203 -4.76 -3.37 -13.20
CA PHE A 203 -3.35 -3.66 -13.00
C PHE A 203 -2.65 -3.64 -14.37
N PRO A 204 -1.89 -2.59 -14.70
CA PRO A 204 -1.27 -2.47 -16.02
C PRO A 204 -0.18 -3.55 -16.19
N GLU A 205 -0.10 -4.15 -17.38
CA GLU A 205 0.87 -5.21 -17.67
C GLU A 205 2.32 -4.75 -17.48
N ASP A 206 2.59 -3.48 -17.81
CA ASP A 206 3.90 -2.84 -17.70
C ASP A 206 4.37 -2.61 -16.24
N ALA A 207 3.49 -2.80 -15.24
CA ALA A 207 3.84 -2.71 -13.82
C ALA A 207 4.47 -3.99 -13.25
N LYS A 208 4.55 -5.07 -14.03
CA LYS A 208 4.98 -6.40 -13.53
C LYS A 208 6.44 -6.48 -13.10
N ASP A 209 7.32 -5.65 -13.68
CA ASP A 209 8.77 -5.71 -13.47
C ASP A 209 9.36 -4.40 -12.89
N SER A 210 8.52 -3.55 -12.30
CA SER A 210 8.86 -2.17 -11.93
C SER A 210 8.17 -1.70 -10.65
N LEU A 211 8.25 -0.40 -10.32
CA LEU A 211 7.56 0.19 -9.18
C LEU A 211 6.06 -0.14 -9.22
N TYR A 212 5.50 -0.70 -8.13
CA TYR A 212 4.10 -1.10 -8.11
C TYR A 212 3.39 -0.78 -6.79
N VAL A 213 2.07 -0.63 -6.92
CA VAL A 213 1.14 -0.50 -5.79
C VAL A 213 0.70 -1.88 -5.34
N ARG A 214 0.92 -2.16 -4.05
CA ARG A 214 0.69 -3.47 -3.45
C ARG A 214 -0.69 -3.57 -2.78
N LYS A 215 -1.34 -4.72 -2.97
CA LYS A 215 -2.56 -5.07 -2.22
C LYS A 215 -2.21 -5.55 -0.81
N PHE A 216 -2.98 -5.12 0.19
CA PHE A 216 -2.87 -5.58 1.56
C PHE A 216 -3.12 -7.09 1.64
N ASP A 217 -2.21 -7.78 2.32
CA ASP A 217 -2.27 -9.20 2.62
C ASP A 217 -2.15 -9.35 4.15
N PRO A 218 -3.24 -9.71 4.86
CA PRO A 218 -3.23 -9.73 6.32
C PRO A 218 -2.23 -10.74 6.90
N ASP A 219 -1.97 -11.85 6.22
CA ASP A 219 -1.08 -12.91 6.72
C ASP A 219 0.39 -12.48 6.65
N ARG A 220 0.74 -11.65 5.66
CA ARG A 220 2.11 -11.16 5.47
C ARG A 220 2.37 -9.80 6.11
N ASP A 221 1.43 -8.87 6.00
CA ASP A 221 1.69 -7.45 6.30
C ASP A 221 1.63 -7.12 7.80
N ILE A 222 0.84 -7.88 8.57
CA ILE A 222 0.83 -7.74 10.04
C ILE A 222 2.20 -8.06 10.64
N ASN A 223 2.91 -9.04 10.05
CA ASN A 223 4.26 -9.41 10.47
C ASN A 223 5.26 -8.30 10.14
N ILE A 224 5.14 -7.68 8.97
CA ILE A 224 6.02 -6.56 8.55
C ILE A 224 5.85 -5.34 9.47
N ILE A 225 4.63 -5.02 9.88
CA ILE A 225 4.37 -3.96 10.88
C ILE A 225 5.05 -4.30 12.21
N SER A 226 5.02 -5.58 12.61
CA SER A 226 5.65 -6.05 13.84
C SER A 226 7.18 -6.02 13.77
N GLU A 227 7.76 -6.40 12.63
CA GLU A 227 9.20 -6.33 12.35
C GLU A 227 9.70 -4.89 12.29
N ALA A 228 8.97 -3.98 11.63
CA ALA A 228 9.29 -2.56 11.60
C ALA A 228 9.37 -1.95 13.02
N LYS A 229 8.45 -2.35 13.91
CA LYS A 229 8.49 -1.98 15.34
C LYS A 229 9.68 -2.59 16.07
N ALA A 230 10.10 -3.80 15.71
CA ALA A 230 11.26 -4.48 16.29
C ALA A 230 12.60 -3.88 15.83
N CYS A 231 12.65 -3.26 14.64
CA CYS A 231 13.85 -2.63 14.07
C CYS A 231 14.34 -1.36 14.80
N ARG A 232 13.60 -0.87 15.82
CA ARG A 232 13.96 0.15 16.83
C ARG A 232 15.12 1.09 16.44
N GLY A 233 14.95 1.87 15.38
CA GLY A 233 15.85 2.97 15.04
C GLY A 233 17.13 2.65 14.25
N ARG A 234 17.33 1.44 13.71
CA ARG A 234 18.48 1.16 12.84
C ARG A 234 18.26 1.69 11.42
N ARG A 235 19.13 2.64 11.02
CA ARG A 235 19.14 3.30 9.69
C ARG A 235 19.28 2.36 8.49
N ARG A 236 19.71 1.11 8.68
CA ARG A 236 20.24 0.25 7.60
C ARG A 236 19.18 -0.45 6.76
N TYR A 237 17.92 -0.51 7.20
CA TYR A 237 16.84 -1.12 6.45
C TYR A 237 16.36 -0.26 5.26
N TYR A 238 16.61 1.04 5.30
CA TYR A 238 15.80 2.01 4.54
C TYR A 238 16.43 2.53 3.24
N ASN A 239 17.67 2.12 2.89
CA ASN A 239 18.42 2.65 1.72
C ASN A 239 19.24 1.59 0.93
N ARG A 240 19.00 0.28 1.09
CA ARG A 240 19.72 -0.76 0.32
C ARG A 240 18.77 -1.65 -0.48
N LEU A 241 19.19 -1.90 -1.72
CA LEU A 241 18.51 -2.79 -2.67
C LEU A 241 18.23 -4.18 -2.05
N PRO A 242 17.10 -4.82 -2.41
CA PRO A 242 16.62 -6.07 -1.81
C PRO A 242 17.54 -7.29 -2.01
N SER A 243 18.45 -7.23 -2.99
CA SER A 243 19.32 -8.34 -3.36
C SER A 243 20.29 -8.78 -2.25
N ALA A 244 20.56 -7.91 -1.26
CA ALA A 244 21.38 -8.25 -0.11
C ALA A 244 20.62 -8.97 1.03
N CYS A 245 19.27 -8.91 1.04
CA CYS A 245 18.45 -9.44 2.14
C CYS A 245 17.80 -10.80 1.86
N ALA A 246 17.73 -11.24 0.60
CA ALA A 246 17.13 -12.53 0.23
C ALA A 246 17.89 -13.77 0.74
N ALA A 247 19.07 -13.61 1.34
CA ALA A 247 19.95 -14.70 1.76
C ALA A 247 19.98 -14.98 3.29
N ALA A 248 19.25 -14.22 4.12
CA ALA A 248 19.40 -14.31 5.58
C ALA A 248 18.13 -14.85 6.29
N SER A 249 18.30 -15.88 7.13
CA SER A 249 17.28 -16.50 8.00
C SER A 249 16.94 -15.69 9.27
N LYS A 250 17.16 -14.37 9.23
CA LYS A 250 16.87 -13.43 10.33
C LYS A 250 16.22 -12.18 9.75
N PRO A 251 15.37 -11.46 10.50
CA PRO A 251 14.85 -10.17 10.06
C PRO A 251 16.05 -9.27 9.72
N CYS A 252 16.10 -8.80 8.47
CA CYS A 252 17.12 -7.84 8.08
C CYS A 252 16.88 -6.58 8.95
N CYS A 253 17.86 -6.19 9.75
CA CYS A 253 17.85 -4.99 10.58
C CYS A 253 19.11 -4.17 10.30
#